data_AF-A0A350PJU1-F1
#
_entry.id   AF-A0A350PJU1-F1
#
_cell.length_a   1.000
_cell.length_b   1.000
_cell.length_c   1.000
_cell.angle_alpha   90.00
_cell.angle_beta   90.00
_cell.angle_gamma   90.00
#
_symmetry.space_group_name_H-M   'P 1'
#
loop_
_entity.id
_entity.type
_entity.pdbx_description
1 polymer ?
#
loop_
_entity_poly.entity_id
_entity_poly.type
_entity_poly.pdbx_seq_one_letter_code
_entity_poly.pdbx_strand_id
1 'polypeptide(L)' 'MNHYYVYITTNPSRTTLYTGITNDLERRLIEHYQ' A
#
# COMPACT_ATOMS: atom_id res chain seq x y z
N MET A 1 19.93 -5.95 -3.82
CA MET A 1 19.54 -5.21 -2.60
C MET A 1 18.03 -5.19 -2.56
N ASN A 2 17.40 -5.55 -1.43
CA ASN A 2 15.94 -5.50 -1.31
C ASN A 2 15.53 -4.13 -0.78
N HIS A 3 14.71 -3.41 -1.53
CA HIS A 3 14.08 -2.19 -1.07
C HIS A 3 12.84 -2.56 -0.25
N TYR A 4 12.64 -1.88 0.87
CA TYR A 4 11.44 -2.00 1.69
C TYR A 4 10.80 -0.61 1.81
N TYR A 5 9.50 -0.55 1.62
CA TYR A 5 8.69 0.66 1.69
C TYR A 5 7.75 0.56 2.87
N VAL A 6 7.74 1.60 3.71
CA VAL A 6 6.66 1.85 4.67
C VAL A 6 5.69 2.81 3.98
N TYR A 7 4.40 2.47 3.95
CA TYR A 7 3.41 3.29 3.26
C TYR A 7 2.14 3.52 4.09
N ILE A 8 1.45 4.60 3.75
CA ILE A 8 0.10 4.92 4.21
C ILE A 8 -0.77 5.07 2.95
N THR A 9 -1.91 4.38 2.91
CA THR A 9 -2.90 4.49 1.82
C THR A 9 -4.30 4.63 2.39
N THR A 10 -5.30 4.87 1.54
CA THR A 10 -6.69 5.05 1.95
C THR A 10 -7.66 4.46 0.94
N ASN A 11 -8.88 4.15 1.38
CA ASN A 11 -9.95 3.75 0.47
C ASN A 11 -10.40 4.95 -0.41
N PRO A 12 -11.06 4.71 -1.56
CA PRO A 12 -11.49 5.80 -2.45
C PRO A 12 -12.34 6.88 -1.75
N SER A 13 -13.14 6.49 -0.76
CA SER A 13 -13.96 7.40 0.05
C SER A 13 -13.18 8.21 1.09
N ARG A 14 -11.88 7.95 1.29
CA ARG A 14 -10.99 8.62 2.25
C ARG A 14 -11.46 8.56 3.71
N THR A 15 -12.14 7.47 4.08
CA THR A 15 -12.68 7.28 5.44
C THR A 15 -11.78 6.39 6.31
N THR A 16 -10.96 5.54 5.68
CA THR A 16 -10.11 4.57 6.36
C THR A 16 -8.68 4.72 5.90
N LEU A 17 -7.74 4.83 6.83
CA LEU A 17 -6.30 4.80 6.56
C LEU A 17 -5.76 3.40 6.82
N TYR A 18 -4.88 2.94 5.92
CA TYR A 18 -4.15 1.69 6.04
C TYR A 18 -2.66 1.98 6.06
N THR A 19 -1.93 1.28 6.94
CA THR A 19 -0.46 1.36 7.01
C THR A 19 0.13 -0.01 6.71
N GLY A 20 1.27 -0.08 6.02
CA GLY A 20 1.89 -1.35 5.73
C GLY A 20 3.35 -1.26 5.32
N ILE A 21 3.96 -2.44 5.18
CA ILE A 21 5.32 -2.61 4.67
C ILE A 21 5.29 -3.56 3.48
N THR A 22 6.07 -3.26 2.45
CA THR A 22 6.22 -4.13 1.27
C THR A 22 7.59 -3.94 0.63
N ASN A 23 8.09 -4.95 -0.06
CA ASN A 23 9.24 -4.84 -0.95
C ASN A 23 8.88 -4.45 -2.40
N ASP A 24 7.58 -4.42 -2.70
CA ASP A 24 7.01 -4.05 -4.00
C ASP A 24 5.74 -3.22 -3.78
N LEU A 25 5.83 -1.90 -3.98
CA LEU A 25 4.74 -0.97 -3.68
C LEU A 25 3.67 -0.97 -4.79
N GLU A 26 4.08 -1.07 -6.05
CA GLU A 26 3.16 -1.05 -7.19
C GLU A 26 2.24 -2.26 -7.16
N ARG A 27 2.81 -3.46 -7.00
CA ARG A 27 2.02 -4.69 -6.88
C ARG A 27 1.08 -4.62 -5.68
N ARG A 28 1.57 -4.12 -4.54
CA ARG A 28 0.76 -4.00 -3.32
C ARG A 28 -0.43 -3.06 -3.51
N LEU A 29 -0.26 -1.96 -4.25
CA LEU A 29 -1.37 -1.06 -4.55
C LEU A 29 -2.41 -1.74 -5.45
N ILE A 30 -2.00 -2.50 -6.47
CA ILE A 30 -2.91 -3.27 -7.33
C ILE A 30 -3.71 -4.30 -6.51
N GLU A 31 -3.07 -5.01 -5.57
CA GLU A 31 -3.72 -5.96 -4.65
C GLU A 31 -4.80 -5.30 -3.77
N HIS A 32 -4.75 -3.98 -3.50
CA HIS A 32 -5.81 -3.27 -2.76
C HIS A 32 -7.04 -2.94 -3.63
N TYR A 33 -6.94 -3.05 -4.96
CA TYR A 33 -8.04 -2.81 -5.90
C TYR A 33 -8.71 -4.09 -6.42
N GLN A 34 -8.13 -5.26 -6.16
CA GLN A 34 -8.69 -6.58 -6.50
C GLN A 34 -9.53 -7.14 -5.35
#